data_AF-A0A8S0U504-F1
#
_entry.id   AF-A0A8S0U504-F1
#
_cell.length_a   1.000
_cell.length_b   1.000
_cell.length_c   1.000
_cell.angle_alpha   90.00
_cell.angle_beta   90.00
_cell.angle_gamma   90.00
#
_symmetry.space_group_name_H-M   'P 1'
#
loop_
_entity.id
_entity.type
_entity.pdbx_description
1 polymer ?
#
loop_
_entity_poly.entity_id
_entity_poly.type
_entity_poly.pdbx_seq_one_letter_code
_entity_poly.pdbx_strand_id
1 'polypeptide(L)'
;MSTTVVKPFFVFTFLMGLVTSTEATSKVSTTSIASLSTTMKHIASMPSLVIGIVALNESDDESDTWDDNEAGGETFKQSYSDVLNEELNASTLDKTFVPANEQSAKDEIYRICGRRMGSGSPQTIELLKNEIPVEQESFLLSGDVKTGLVLVDIVNGFCTVGAGNLAPQAPDKQISGMVDESVKLAKLFCEKKWPVYALLDSHHPDIPEPPYPPHCLVGTDESKLVPELLFLENEPNATLRCKGCIDGFLGSFEKDGSNVFVDWVKANEIKAILVVGICTDVCVLDFVCSALSARNRGLLPPLEDVIVYSHGCATYDFPVHVASNIKGALAHPQELMHHIGLSMAKGRGAKVVSEVSFVTE
;
A
#
# COMPACT_ATOMS: atom_id res chain seq x y z
N MET A 1 -18.86 10.09 65.48
CA MET A 1 -17.41 10.36 65.54
C MET A 1 -16.68 9.13 65.03
N SER A 2 -16.20 9.19 63.80
CA SER A 2 -15.26 8.23 63.22
C SER A 2 -14.43 9.00 62.20
N THR A 3 -13.12 8.80 62.28
CA THR A 3 -12.05 9.55 61.62
C THR A 3 -12.00 9.30 60.11
N THR A 4 -12.04 10.37 59.32
CA THR A 4 -11.73 10.38 57.89
C THR A 4 -10.33 10.97 57.69
N VAL A 5 -9.41 10.16 57.18
CA VAL A 5 -8.05 10.59 56.80
C VAL A 5 -8.05 10.94 55.32
N VAL A 6 -7.58 12.16 55.03
CA VAL A 6 -7.37 12.74 53.70
C VAL A 6 -6.10 12.17 53.07
N LYS A 7 -6.14 11.80 51.78
CA LYS A 7 -4.95 11.68 50.92
C LYS A 7 -5.14 12.57 49.68
N PRO A 8 -4.14 13.37 49.29
CA PRO A 8 -4.27 14.32 48.19
C PRO A 8 -3.96 13.69 46.82
N PHE A 9 -4.63 14.27 45.83
CA PHE A 9 -4.41 14.17 44.39
C PHE A 9 -2.98 14.56 44.00
N PHE A 10 -2.39 13.87 43.02
CA PHE A 10 -1.34 14.43 42.16
C PHE A 10 -1.72 14.21 40.69
N VAL A 11 -2.01 15.32 40.02
CA VAL A 11 -2.17 15.45 38.57
C VAL A 11 -0.80 15.79 38.01
N PHE A 12 -0.29 14.99 37.06
CA PHE A 12 0.90 15.35 36.29
C PHE A 12 0.46 15.89 34.92
N THR A 13 0.56 17.20 34.76
CA THR A 13 0.51 17.90 33.48
C THR A 13 1.91 17.88 32.88
N PHE A 14 2.07 17.31 31.68
CA PHE A 14 3.34 17.34 30.95
C PHE A 14 3.31 18.52 29.97
N LEU A 15 4.16 19.52 30.22
CA LEU A 15 4.41 20.65 29.35
C LEU A 15 5.81 20.43 28.76
N MET A 16 5.91 20.04 27.48
CA MET A 16 7.20 20.05 26.78
C MET A 16 7.20 21.19 25.77
N GLY A 17 7.97 22.23 26.13
CA GLY A 17 8.25 23.40 25.30
C GLY A 17 9.38 23.14 24.31
N LEU A 18 9.24 23.78 23.16
CA LEU A 18 10.23 23.93 22.11
C LEU A 18 11.56 24.47 22.66
N VAL A 19 12.67 23.92 22.17
CA VAL A 19 13.98 24.60 22.18
C VAL A 19 14.31 24.97 20.74
N THR A 20 14.25 26.26 20.44
CA THR A 20 14.85 26.86 19.25
C THR A 20 16.30 27.22 19.56
N SER A 21 17.21 26.77 18.71
CA SER A 21 18.62 27.13 18.69
C SER A 21 18.79 28.54 18.12
N THR A 22 19.48 29.42 18.85
CA THR A 22 20.24 30.53 18.25
C THR A 22 21.56 30.69 19.00
N GLU A 23 22.65 30.51 18.26
CA GLU A 23 24.01 30.83 18.67
C GLU A 23 24.19 32.34 18.79
N ALA A 24 24.83 32.79 19.87
CA ALA A 24 25.93 33.75 19.88
C ALA A 24 26.09 34.29 21.30
N THR A 25 27.20 33.98 21.96
CA THR A 25 28.07 35.00 22.58
C THR A 25 29.30 34.37 23.21
N SER A 26 30.44 34.86 22.75
CA SER A 26 31.74 34.76 23.36
C SER A 26 31.76 35.29 24.80
N LYS A 27 32.35 34.54 25.74
CA LYS A 27 33.63 34.88 26.39
C LYS A 27 33.85 34.02 27.64
N VAL A 28 35.00 33.36 27.61
CA VAL A 28 35.68 32.68 28.70
C VAL A 28 36.02 33.65 29.84
N SER A 29 35.84 33.23 31.09
CA SER A 29 36.81 33.53 32.16
C SER A 29 36.69 32.52 33.31
N THR A 30 37.79 31.83 33.49
CA THR A 30 38.18 30.80 34.46
C THR A 30 38.21 31.27 35.92
N THR A 31 37.82 30.40 36.85
CA THR A 31 38.50 30.28 38.16
C THR A 31 38.44 28.83 38.67
N SER A 32 39.62 28.22 38.77
CA SER A 32 40.10 27.06 39.56
C SER A 32 39.29 25.74 39.49
N ILE A 33 39.75 24.65 38.85
CA ILE A 33 40.99 23.86 39.03
C ILE A 33 41.22 23.42 40.48
N ALA A 34 40.88 22.16 40.77
CA ALA A 34 41.74 21.19 41.45
C ALA A 34 41.10 19.80 41.31
N SER A 35 41.48 19.08 40.25
CA SER A 35 41.20 17.66 40.15
C SER A 35 42.27 16.84 40.87
N LEU A 36 41.83 15.67 41.32
CA LEU A 36 42.60 14.43 41.44
C LEU A 36 43.41 14.21 42.72
N SER A 37 42.88 13.19 43.42
CA SER A 37 43.62 12.07 44.01
C SER A 37 44.30 12.35 45.35
N THR A 38 43.95 11.57 46.38
CA THR A 38 44.79 10.40 46.77
C THR A 38 44.18 9.62 47.95
N THR A 39 44.12 8.29 47.78
CA THR A 39 44.10 7.17 48.77
C THR A 39 42.89 7.00 49.70
N MET A 40 42.06 5.95 49.55
CA MET A 40 42.28 4.51 49.87
C MET A 40 42.03 4.10 51.35
N LYS A 41 41.20 3.05 51.50
CA LYS A 41 41.24 1.94 52.47
C LYS A 41 40.62 2.11 53.88
N HIS A 42 39.51 1.40 54.13
CA HIS A 42 39.32 0.27 55.07
C HIS A 42 37.82 0.04 55.36
N ILE A 43 37.18 -1.04 54.89
CA ILE A 43 36.91 -2.37 55.50
C ILE A 43 35.74 -2.42 56.53
N ALA A 44 34.79 -3.32 56.21
CA ALA A 44 33.89 -4.14 57.05
C ALA A 44 32.61 -3.56 57.70
N SER A 45 31.43 -3.94 57.18
CA SER A 45 30.54 -4.99 57.76
C SER A 45 29.24 -5.12 56.93
N MET A 46 28.86 -6.34 56.51
CA MET A 46 27.59 -6.70 55.83
C MET A 46 26.36 -6.61 56.78
N PRO A 47 25.10 -6.98 56.40
CA PRO A 47 24.44 -7.18 55.09
C PRO A 47 23.15 -6.31 54.96
N SER A 48 22.59 -5.97 53.80
CA SER A 48 21.72 -6.82 52.97
C SER A 48 21.06 -5.96 51.88
N LEU A 49 20.68 -6.63 50.79
CA LEU A 49 19.69 -6.26 49.78
C LEU A 49 20.16 -5.56 48.48
N VAL A 50 20.20 -6.42 47.48
CA VAL A 50 20.44 -6.28 46.04
C VAL A 50 19.30 -5.53 45.36
N ILE A 51 19.62 -4.55 44.51
CA ILE A 51 19.04 -4.41 43.16
C ILE A 51 20.19 -4.03 42.22
N GLY A 52 20.64 -4.99 41.44
CA GLY A 52 21.66 -4.80 40.41
C GLY A 52 21.03 -4.20 39.15
N ILE A 53 21.58 -3.06 38.73
CA ILE A 53 21.49 -2.56 37.37
C ILE A 53 22.42 -3.46 36.53
N VAL A 54 21.88 -4.16 35.53
CA VAL A 54 22.69 -4.85 34.53
C VAL A 54 22.55 -4.11 33.22
N ALA A 55 23.65 -3.46 32.84
CA ALA A 55 23.90 -2.95 31.51
C ALA A 55 24.06 -4.13 30.54
N LEU A 56 23.47 -3.99 29.35
CA LEU A 56 23.60 -4.92 28.25
C LEU A 56 25.01 -4.84 27.67
N ASN A 57 25.74 -5.94 27.73
CA ASN A 57 26.90 -6.22 26.88
C ASN A 57 26.57 -7.43 26.02
N GLU A 58 26.86 -7.32 24.74
CA GLU A 58 26.82 -8.39 23.73
C GLU A 58 27.84 -9.50 24.05
N SER A 59 27.45 -10.75 23.84
CA SER A 59 28.31 -11.81 23.28
C SER A 59 27.52 -13.12 23.07
N ASP A 60 27.54 -13.57 21.81
CA ASP A 60 27.71 -14.93 21.28
C ASP A 60 26.83 -16.11 21.72
N ASP A 61 26.28 -16.75 20.67
CA ASP A 61 26.08 -18.18 20.41
C ASP A 61 25.68 -19.10 21.58
N GLU A 62 24.49 -19.70 21.47
CA GLU A 62 24.38 -21.16 21.38
C GLU A 62 22.97 -21.61 20.96
N SER A 63 22.96 -22.66 20.16
CA SER A 63 21.81 -23.41 19.66
C SER A 63 21.09 -24.16 20.78
N ASP A 64 19.77 -24.10 20.83
CA ASP A 64 18.97 -25.07 21.58
C ASP A 64 17.79 -25.59 20.76
N THR A 65 17.83 -26.91 20.63
CA THR A 65 16.81 -27.86 20.18
C THR A 65 15.50 -27.69 20.95
N TRP A 66 14.36 -27.75 20.25
CA TRP A 66 13.05 -27.87 20.89
C TRP A 66 12.36 -29.15 20.42
N ASP A 67 12.18 -30.04 21.38
CA ASP A 67 11.47 -31.31 21.33
C ASP A 67 10.01 -31.16 20.89
N ASP A 68 9.57 -32.13 20.09
CA ASP A 68 8.19 -32.39 19.73
C ASP A 68 7.36 -32.82 20.95
N ASN A 69 6.20 -32.20 21.15
CA ASN A 69 5.12 -32.76 21.94
C ASN A 69 3.79 -32.56 21.20
N GLU A 70 3.30 -33.64 20.58
CA GLU A 70 1.90 -33.79 20.19
C GLU A 70 1.02 -34.03 21.43
N ALA A 71 -0.06 -33.25 21.57
CA ALA A 71 -1.36 -33.76 22.03
C ALA A 71 -2.48 -32.72 21.86
N GLY A 72 -3.36 -32.96 20.88
CA GLY A 72 -4.81 -32.81 21.03
C GLY A 72 -5.42 -31.41 20.90
N GLY A 73 -6.01 -31.13 19.73
CA GLY A 73 -6.92 -30.00 19.52
C GLY A 73 -7.37 -29.88 18.06
N GLU A 74 -8.31 -30.73 17.66
CA GLU A 74 -8.91 -30.76 16.32
C GLU A 74 -9.67 -29.47 15.95
N THR A 75 -9.59 -29.14 14.66
CA THR A 75 -10.63 -28.46 13.86
C THR A 75 -10.91 -26.97 14.15
N PHE A 76 -9.98 -26.08 13.79
CA PHE A 76 -10.32 -24.80 13.13
C PHE A 76 -9.06 -24.08 12.61
N LYS A 77 -8.49 -24.54 11.48
CA LYS A 77 -7.57 -23.81 10.59
C LYS A 77 -6.98 -24.81 9.57
N GLN A 78 -7.79 -25.24 8.61
CA GLN A 78 -7.25 -25.75 7.35
C GLN A 78 -6.93 -24.52 6.51
N SER A 79 -5.67 -24.13 6.54
CA SER A 79 -5.15 -22.96 5.84
C SER A 79 -4.69 -23.40 4.46
N TYR A 80 -4.88 -22.55 3.48
CA TYR A 80 -4.36 -22.64 2.09
C TYR A 80 -2.92 -23.18 1.96
N SER A 81 -2.12 -23.00 3.02
CA SER A 81 -0.79 -23.56 3.24
C SER A 81 -0.72 -25.09 3.16
N ASP A 82 -1.71 -25.80 3.70
CA ASP A 82 -1.72 -27.27 3.77
C ASP A 82 -1.98 -27.87 2.39
N VAL A 83 -2.86 -27.23 1.60
CA VAL A 83 -3.15 -27.61 0.21
C VAL A 83 -1.92 -27.40 -0.68
N LEU A 84 -1.23 -26.26 -0.55
CA LEU A 84 0.03 -26.02 -1.26
C LEU A 84 1.13 -27.02 -0.86
N ASN A 85 1.23 -27.35 0.43
CA ASN A 85 2.22 -28.29 0.93
C ASN A 85 1.93 -29.74 0.51
N GLU A 86 0.66 -30.17 0.47
CA GLU A 86 0.27 -31.48 -0.08
C GLU A 86 0.56 -31.57 -1.58
N GLU A 87 0.23 -30.54 -2.36
CA GLU A 87 0.48 -30.52 -3.81
C GLU A 87 1.99 -30.48 -4.15
N LEU A 88 2.78 -29.72 -3.39
CA LEU A 88 4.24 -29.68 -3.55
C LEU A 88 4.89 -31.04 -3.22
N ASN A 89 4.43 -31.70 -2.15
CA ASN A 89 4.95 -33.01 -1.73
C ASN A 89 4.47 -34.18 -2.62
N ALA A 90 3.33 -34.03 -3.31
CA ALA A 90 2.83 -35.00 -4.27
C ALA A 90 3.53 -34.91 -5.64
N SER A 91 4.20 -33.79 -5.94
CA SER A 91 5.00 -33.63 -7.15
C SER A 91 6.39 -34.25 -6.97
N THR A 92 6.81 -35.11 -7.90
CA THR A 92 8.13 -35.77 -7.89
C THR A 92 9.22 -34.80 -8.35
N LEU A 93 9.44 -33.75 -7.58
CA LEU A 93 10.55 -32.81 -7.75
C LEU A 93 11.83 -33.37 -7.10
N ASP A 94 12.31 -34.52 -7.58
CA ASP A 94 13.66 -34.98 -7.24
C ASP A 94 14.46 -35.52 -8.44
N LYS A 95 13.97 -35.31 -9.67
CA LYS A 95 14.72 -35.67 -10.89
C LYS A 95 14.43 -34.71 -12.02
N THR A 96 15.11 -33.57 -12.05
CA THR A 96 15.55 -32.87 -13.29
C THR A 96 16.31 -31.59 -12.94
N PHE A 97 17.49 -31.73 -12.34
CA PHE A 97 18.51 -30.68 -12.43
C PHE A 97 19.42 -31.03 -13.61
N VAL A 98 19.25 -30.33 -14.74
CA VAL A 98 20.20 -30.39 -15.86
C VAL A 98 21.09 -29.16 -15.78
N PRO A 99 22.43 -29.29 -15.73
CA PRO A 99 23.31 -28.14 -15.73
C PRO A 99 23.20 -27.37 -17.05
N ALA A 100 23.16 -26.03 -16.95
CA ALA A 100 23.11 -25.16 -18.11
C ALA A 100 24.44 -25.17 -18.87
N ASN A 101 24.45 -25.77 -20.06
CA ASN A 101 25.30 -25.31 -21.15
C ASN A 101 24.61 -25.58 -22.49
N GLU A 102 24.28 -24.51 -23.23
CA GLU A 102 24.88 -24.23 -24.54
C GLU A 102 24.05 -23.22 -25.33
N GLN A 103 24.80 -22.33 -25.98
CA GLN A 103 24.41 -21.17 -26.77
C GLN A 103 23.57 -21.49 -28.03
N SER A 104 22.99 -22.69 -28.18
CA SER A 104 22.29 -23.12 -29.42
C SER A 104 20.75 -22.99 -29.35
N ALA A 105 20.16 -22.90 -28.15
CA ALA A 105 18.71 -22.78 -27.99
C ALA A 105 18.14 -21.40 -28.35
N LYS A 106 18.99 -20.37 -28.46
CA LYS A 106 18.56 -18.99 -28.79
C LYS A 106 18.13 -18.84 -30.25
N ASP A 107 18.70 -19.61 -31.17
CA ASP A 107 18.40 -19.47 -32.60
C ASP A 107 17.14 -20.24 -33.04
N GLU A 108 16.76 -21.30 -32.32
CA GLU A 108 15.58 -22.10 -32.67
C GLU A 108 14.28 -21.45 -32.18
N ILE A 109 14.30 -20.78 -31.02
CA ILE A 109 13.19 -19.97 -30.52
C ILE A 109 12.94 -18.77 -31.46
N TYR A 110 13.99 -18.13 -31.97
CA TYR A 110 13.85 -17.02 -32.92
C TYR A 110 13.27 -17.45 -34.28
N ARG A 111 13.50 -18.70 -34.74
CA ARG A 111 12.89 -19.20 -35.99
C ARG A 111 11.41 -19.55 -35.85
N ILE A 112 10.96 -20.01 -34.69
CA ILE A 112 9.55 -20.34 -34.45
C ILE A 112 8.72 -19.06 -34.24
N CYS A 113 9.30 -18.02 -33.64
CA CYS A 113 8.64 -16.73 -33.39
C CYS A 113 8.62 -15.75 -34.58
N GLY A 114 9.13 -16.13 -35.75
CA GLY A 114 9.18 -15.30 -36.97
C GLY A 114 7.83 -14.98 -37.63
N ARG A 115 6.71 -15.11 -36.92
CA ARG A 115 5.37 -14.78 -37.43
C ARG A 115 4.88 -13.51 -36.74
N ARG A 116 5.23 -12.36 -37.33
CA ARG A 116 4.61 -11.02 -37.17
C ARG A 116 3.86 -10.86 -35.82
N MET A 117 4.61 -10.68 -34.73
CA MET A 117 4.03 -10.43 -33.40
C MET A 117 3.40 -9.03 -33.38
N GLY A 118 2.15 -8.94 -33.85
CA GLY A 118 1.24 -7.92 -33.36
C GLY A 118 1.02 -8.10 -31.86
N SER A 119 0.41 -7.11 -31.21
CA SER A 119 -0.20 -7.22 -29.88
C SER A 119 -0.65 -8.65 -29.58
N GLY A 120 -0.31 -9.21 -28.41
CA GLY A 120 -0.58 -10.60 -28.04
C GLY A 120 -1.95 -11.04 -28.58
N SER A 121 -1.96 -12.12 -29.37
CA SER A 121 -3.20 -12.48 -30.06
C SER A 121 -4.31 -12.70 -29.01
N PRO A 122 -5.58 -12.41 -29.33
CA PRO A 122 -6.70 -12.64 -28.41
C PRO A 122 -6.66 -14.03 -27.75
N GLN A 123 -6.16 -15.02 -28.50
CA GLN A 123 -5.92 -16.39 -28.04
C GLN A 123 -4.93 -16.50 -26.87
N THR A 124 -3.84 -15.71 -26.86
CA THR A 124 -2.87 -15.72 -25.75
C THR A 124 -3.46 -15.12 -24.48
N ILE A 125 -4.26 -14.07 -24.59
CA ILE A 125 -4.92 -13.47 -23.43
C ILE A 125 -5.99 -14.41 -22.88
N GLU A 126 -6.77 -15.06 -23.74
CA GLU A 126 -7.74 -16.08 -23.32
C GLU A 126 -7.05 -17.25 -22.60
N LEU A 127 -5.93 -17.75 -23.13
CA LEU A 127 -5.15 -18.79 -22.45
C LEU A 127 -4.69 -18.33 -21.06
N LEU A 128 -4.16 -17.12 -20.94
CA LEU A 128 -3.72 -16.60 -19.64
C LEU A 128 -4.86 -16.42 -18.65
N LYS A 129 -6.03 -15.94 -19.11
CA LYS A 129 -7.24 -15.82 -18.28
C LYS A 129 -7.73 -17.19 -17.79
N ASN A 130 -7.51 -18.24 -18.57
CA ASN A 130 -7.83 -19.62 -18.16
C ASN A 130 -6.81 -20.20 -17.17
N GLU A 131 -5.52 -19.87 -17.31
CA GLU A 131 -4.46 -20.32 -16.39
C GLU A 131 -4.49 -19.57 -15.04
N ILE A 132 -4.87 -18.30 -15.07
CA ILE A 132 -4.94 -17.43 -13.90
C ILE A 132 -6.34 -16.82 -13.80
N PRO A 133 -7.38 -17.61 -13.49
CA PRO A 133 -8.74 -17.10 -13.43
C PRO A 133 -8.88 -16.10 -12.28
N VAL A 134 -9.51 -14.95 -12.57
CA VAL A 134 -9.92 -13.98 -11.55
C VAL A 134 -11.42 -14.12 -11.41
N GLU A 135 -11.88 -14.87 -10.40
CA GLU A 135 -13.31 -14.91 -10.12
C GLU A 135 -13.72 -13.54 -9.54
N GLN A 136 -14.74 -12.96 -10.16
CA GLN A 136 -15.26 -11.65 -9.81
C GLN A 136 -16.70 -11.81 -9.34
N GLU A 137 -17.01 -11.18 -8.21
CA GLU A 137 -18.33 -11.25 -7.60
C GLU A 137 -19.16 -10.00 -7.96
N SER A 138 -20.46 -10.05 -7.74
CA SER A 138 -21.30 -8.85 -7.73
C SER A 138 -21.33 -8.30 -6.30
N PHE A 139 -21.17 -6.99 -6.15
CA PHE A 139 -21.24 -6.31 -4.87
C PHE A 139 -22.53 -5.50 -4.77
N LEU A 140 -23.28 -5.71 -3.69
CA LEU A 140 -24.42 -4.89 -3.33
C LEU A 140 -23.98 -3.84 -2.31
N LEU A 141 -23.85 -2.61 -2.77
CA LEU A 141 -23.60 -1.45 -1.94
C LEU A 141 -24.90 -1.07 -1.19
N SER A 142 -24.93 -1.33 0.11
CA SER A 142 -26.04 -0.97 1.01
C SER A 142 -25.57 -0.04 2.13
N GLY A 143 -26.52 0.60 2.82
CA GLY A 143 -26.23 1.44 3.98
C GLY A 143 -25.93 0.66 5.27
N ASP A 144 -26.09 -0.68 5.27
CA ASP A 144 -25.90 -1.52 6.46
C ASP A 144 -24.43 -1.68 6.83
N VAL A 145 -23.56 -1.69 5.81
CA VAL A 145 -22.10 -1.72 5.96
C VAL A 145 -21.55 -0.34 5.66
N LYS A 146 -20.85 0.26 6.62
CA LYS A 146 -20.15 1.53 6.44
C LYS A 146 -19.05 1.37 5.41
N THR A 147 -19.36 1.71 4.17
CA THR A 147 -18.46 1.61 3.04
C THR A 147 -17.91 2.99 2.69
N GLY A 148 -16.60 3.10 2.48
CA GLY A 148 -15.96 4.29 1.94
C GLY A 148 -15.53 4.09 0.49
N LEU A 149 -15.64 5.13 -0.33
CA LEU A 149 -15.15 5.12 -1.71
C LEU A 149 -13.72 5.66 -1.72
N VAL A 150 -12.80 4.92 -2.32
CA VAL A 150 -11.42 5.38 -2.55
C VAL A 150 -11.21 5.53 -4.06
N LEU A 151 -10.92 6.76 -4.49
CA LEU A 151 -10.56 7.10 -5.86
C LEU A 151 -9.03 7.21 -5.94
N VAL A 152 -8.39 6.38 -6.75
CA VAL A 152 -6.93 6.36 -6.90
C VAL A 152 -6.52 7.02 -8.22
N ASP A 153 -5.92 8.20 -8.13
CA ASP A 153 -5.24 8.90 -9.22
C ASP A 153 -6.07 9.12 -10.48
N ILE A 154 -7.36 9.43 -10.33
CA ILE A 154 -8.24 9.81 -11.46
C ILE A 154 -7.98 11.28 -11.84
N VAL A 155 -6.74 11.55 -12.24
CA VAL A 155 -6.19 12.87 -12.54
C VAL A 155 -5.91 13.02 -14.04
N ASN A 156 -5.81 14.25 -14.52
CA ASN A 156 -5.62 14.53 -15.95
C ASN A 156 -4.36 13.88 -16.51
N GLY A 157 -3.27 13.86 -15.74
CA GLY A 157 -1.98 13.30 -16.14
C GLY A 157 -2.01 11.81 -16.49
N PHE A 158 -3.08 11.10 -16.13
CA PHE A 158 -3.28 9.68 -16.46
C PHE A 158 -4.54 9.42 -17.28
N CYS A 159 -5.57 10.27 -17.19
CA CYS A 159 -6.88 9.96 -17.78
C CYS A 159 -7.23 10.83 -19.00
N THR A 160 -6.65 12.03 -19.10
CA THR A 160 -7.05 13.02 -20.12
C THR A 160 -6.12 12.96 -21.32
N VAL A 161 -6.67 12.66 -22.50
CA VAL A 161 -5.87 12.46 -23.73
C VAL A 161 -4.91 13.62 -23.98
N GLY A 162 -3.62 13.31 -24.04
CA GLY A 162 -2.55 14.28 -24.32
C GLY A 162 -2.27 15.30 -23.21
N ALA A 163 -2.81 15.12 -21.99
CA ALA A 163 -2.62 16.07 -20.90
C ALA A 163 -1.22 16.05 -20.26
N GLY A 164 -0.46 14.96 -20.44
CA GLY A 164 0.86 14.79 -19.83
C GLY A 164 1.63 13.58 -20.39
N ASN A 165 2.82 13.33 -19.84
CA ASN A 165 3.72 12.27 -20.32
C ASN A 165 3.16 10.85 -20.13
N LEU A 166 2.32 10.66 -19.11
CA LEU A 166 1.70 9.37 -18.78
C LEU A 166 0.20 9.32 -19.12
N ALA A 167 -0.29 10.35 -19.81
CA ALA A 167 -1.65 10.39 -20.28
C ALA A 167 -1.81 9.56 -21.57
N PRO A 168 -3.00 9.00 -21.84
CA PRO A 168 -3.25 8.30 -23.08
C PRO A 168 -3.02 9.23 -24.28
N GLN A 169 -2.40 8.71 -25.34
CA GLN A 169 -2.10 9.50 -26.55
C GLN A 169 -3.31 9.57 -27.51
N ALA A 170 -4.31 8.72 -27.29
CA ALA A 170 -5.56 8.66 -28.03
C ALA A 170 -6.69 8.21 -27.08
N PRO A 171 -7.98 8.37 -27.45
CA PRO A 171 -9.08 7.89 -26.60
C PRO A 171 -8.95 6.41 -26.25
N ASP A 172 -9.08 6.12 -24.96
CA ASP A 172 -8.96 4.78 -24.38
C ASP A 172 -10.28 4.39 -23.70
N LYS A 173 -10.86 3.26 -24.12
CA LYS A 173 -12.17 2.81 -23.65
C LYS A 173 -12.16 2.32 -22.20
N GLN A 174 -11.08 1.69 -21.75
CA GLN A 174 -10.99 1.20 -20.38
C GLN A 174 -10.87 2.39 -19.42
N ILE A 175 -10.03 3.37 -19.76
CA ILE A 175 -9.88 4.60 -18.98
C ILE A 175 -11.19 5.39 -18.96
N SER A 176 -11.84 5.62 -20.11
CA SER A 176 -13.11 6.36 -20.13
C SER A 176 -14.22 5.65 -19.33
N GLY A 177 -14.32 4.31 -19.45
CA GLY A 177 -15.28 3.52 -18.68
C GLY A 177 -15.02 3.57 -17.17
N MET A 178 -13.74 3.52 -16.76
CA MET A 178 -13.34 3.69 -15.36
C MET A 178 -13.70 5.07 -14.81
N VAL A 179 -13.50 6.13 -15.60
CA VAL A 179 -13.93 7.49 -15.23
C VAL A 179 -15.45 7.55 -15.08
N ASP A 180 -16.21 7.02 -16.02
CA ASP A 180 -17.68 7.02 -15.98
C ASP A 180 -18.23 6.30 -14.74
N GLU A 181 -17.71 5.10 -14.42
CA GLU A 181 -18.10 4.37 -13.21
C GLU A 181 -17.67 5.09 -11.93
N SER A 182 -16.49 5.71 -11.92
CA SER A 182 -16.01 6.49 -10.77
C SER A 182 -16.88 7.72 -10.51
N VAL A 183 -17.31 8.43 -11.56
CA VAL A 183 -18.23 9.58 -11.45
C VAL A 183 -19.60 9.13 -10.93
N LYS A 184 -20.12 8.01 -11.43
CA LYS A 184 -21.39 7.44 -10.97
C LYS A 184 -21.34 7.08 -9.48
N LEU A 185 -20.28 6.40 -9.04
CA LEU A 185 -20.08 6.05 -7.63
C LEU A 185 -19.86 7.31 -6.77
N ALA A 186 -19.01 8.23 -7.20
CA ALA A 186 -18.73 9.46 -6.46
C ALA A 186 -20.00 10.29 -6.23
N LYS A 187 -20.85 10.47 -7.25
CA LYS A 187 -22.14 11.15 -7.12
C LYS A 187 -23.06 10.44 -6.13
N LEU A 188 -23.19 9.12 -6.24
CA LEU A 188 -23.99 8.32 -5.30
C LEU A 188 -23.52 8.50 -3.85
N PHE A 189 -22.21 8.42 -3.62
CA PHE A 189 -21.64 8.61 -2.28
C PHE A 189 -21.88 10.03 -1.75
N CYS A 190 -21.73 11.06 -2.59
CA CYS A 190 -22.01 12.45 -2.19
C CYS A 190 -23.49 12.68 -1.89
N GLU A 191 -24.40 12.17 -2.72
CA GLU A 191 -25.85 12.23 -2.47
C GLU A 191 -26.24 11.59 -1.14
N LYS A 192 -25.64 10.43 -0.81
CA LYS A 192 -25.84 9.72 0.47
C LYS A 192 -24.99 10.27 1.62
N LYS A 193 -24.12 11.26 1.37
CA LYS A 193 -23.14 11.81 2.33
C LYS A 193 -22.24 10.74 2.94
N TRP A 194 -21.90 9.73 2.15
CA TRP A 194 -20.96 8.67 2.49
C TRP A 194 -19.52 9.12 2.22
N PRO A 195 -18.54 8.57 2.96
CA PRO A 195 -17.18 9.09 2.91
C PRO A 195 -16.51 8.75 1.57
N VAL A 196 -15.87 9.76 0.97
CA VAL A 196 -15.04 9.63 -0.24
C VAL A 196 -13.61 10.05 0.09
N TYR A 197 -12.63 9.27 -0.33
CA TYR A 197 -11.21 9.57 -0.22
C TYR A 197 -10.58 9.55 -1.60
N ALA A 198 -10.12 10.69 -2.09
CA ALA A 198 -9.48 10.82 -3.40
C ALA A 198 -7.97 11.00 -3.23
N LEU A 199 -7.21 10.06 -3.75
CA LEU A 199 -5.76 10.15 -3.88
C LEU A 199 -5.44 10.84 -5.22
N LEU A 200 -4.58 11.85 -5.17
CA LEU A 200 -4.14 12.62 -6.31
C LEU A 200 -2.63 12.53 -6.42
N ASP A 201 -2.15 11.84 -7.44
CA ASP A 201 -0.74 11.85 -7.78
C ASP A 201 -0.24 13.29 -8.05
N SER A 202 0.84 13.67 -7.37
CA SER A 202 1.29 15.06 -7.22
C SER A 202 2.77 15.10 -6.85
N HIS A 203 3.64 15.17 -7.86
CA HIS A 203 5.09 15.09 -7.68
C HIS A 203 5.78 16.44 -7.58
N HIS A 204 6.84 16.47 -6.77
CA HIS A 204 7.76 17.60 -6.76
C HIS A 204 8.75 17.46 -7.94
N PRO A 205 9.01 18.52 -8.72
CA PRO A 205 9.90 18.45 -9.90
C PRO A 205 11.31 17.91 -9.60
N ASP A 206 11.82 18.17 -8.39
CA ASP A 206 13.16 17.74 -7.96
C ASP A 206 13.20 16.35 -7.29
N ILE A 207 12.08 15.65 -7.17
CA ILE A 207 11.99 14.31 -6.57
C ILE A 207 11.51 13.35 -7.66
N PRO A 208 12.43 12.69 -8.40
CA PRO A 208 12.04 11.77 -9.45
C PRO A 208 11.48 10.46 -8.89
N GLU A 209 10.57 9.85 -9.63
CA GLU A 209 10.03 8.50 -9.36
C GLU A 209 10.38 7.54 -10.51
N PRO A 210 11.61 7.00 -10.57
CA PRO A 210 11.97 6.02 -11.59
C PRO A 210 11.10 4.74 -11.49
N PRO A 211 10.74 4.10 -12.61
CA PRO A 211 11.24 4.36 -13.97
C PRO A 211 10.44 5.44 -14.74
N TYR A 212 9.48 6.11 -14.11
CA TYR A 212 8.57 7.02 -14.78
C TYR A 212 9.22 8.37 -15.13
N PRO A 213 8.82 9.01 -16.25
CA PRO A 213 9.22 10.38 -16.56
C PRO A 213 8.57 11.35 -15.55
N PRO A 214 8.98 12.63 -15.51
CA PRO A 214 8.24 13.66 -14.79
C PRO A 214 6.76 13.65 -15.22
N HIS A 215 5.86 13.60 -14.25
CA HIS A 215 4.41 13.51 -14.47
C HIS A 215 3.69 14.12 -13.27
N CYS A 216 2.43 14.51 -13.46
CA CYS A 216 1.54 14.94 -12.38
C CYS A 216 2.21 15.97 -11.45
N LEU A 217 2.96 16.92 -12.02
CA LEU A 217 3.75 17.85 -11.22
C LEU A 217 2.84 18.79 -10.43
N VAL A 218 3.17 19.03 -9.16
CA VAL A 218 2.41 19.92 -8.27
C VAL A 218 2.18 21.28 -8.92
N GLY A 219 0.90 21.70 -8.95
CA GLY A 219 0.48 22.99 -9.50
C GLY A 219 0.22 23.00 -11.00
N THR A 220 0.47 21.89 -11.70
CA THR A 220 0.07 21.73 -13.11
C THR A 220 -1.36 21.21 -13.22
N ASP A 221 -1.94 21.27 -14.42
CA ASP A 221 -3.26 20.65 -14.66
C ASP A 221 -3.19 19.12 -14.64
N GLU A 222 -2.02 18.52 -14.87
CA GLU A 222 -1.81 17.06 -14.82
C GLU A 222 -2.19 16.48 -13.45
N SER A 223 -1.84 17.16 -12.36
CA SER A 223 -2.08 16.69 -10.98
C SER A 223 -3.51 16.93 -10.48
N LYS A 224 -4.36 17.58 -11.28
CA LYS A 224 -5.76 17.85 -10.92
C LYS A 224 -6.65 16.67 -11.31
N LEU A 225 -7.75 16.49 -10.57
CA LEU A 225 -8.80 15.56 -10.97
C LEU A 225 -9.26 15.82 -12.41
N VAL A 226 -9.73 14.75 -13.07
CA VAL A 226 -10.44 14.90 -14.34
C VAL A 226 -11.66 15.83 -14.19
N PRO A 227 -12.06 16.57 -15.24
CA PRO A 227 -13.13 17.56 -15.16
C PRO A 227 -14.44 17.02 -14.55
N GLU A 228 -14.76 15.76 -14.81
CA GLU A 228 -15.98 15.09 -14.37
C GLU A 228 -16.02 14.85 -12.86
N LEU A 229 -14.86 14.87 -12.18
CA LEU A 229 -14.71 14.68 -10.73
C LEU A 229 -14.34 15.96 -9.97
N LEU A 230 -14.11 17.09 -10.64
CA LEU A 230 -13.74 18.36 -10.00
C LEU A 230 -14.77 18.85 -8.96
N PHE A 231 -16.03 18.42 -9.06
CA PHE A 231 -17.04 18.77 -8.06
C PHE A 231 -16.65 18.31 -6.64
N LEU A 232 -15.86 17.24 -6.51
CA LEU A 232 -15.38 16.70 -5.22
C LEU A 232 -14.54 17.69 -4.42
N GLU A 233 -13.90 18.68 -5.06
CA GLU A 233 -13.16 19.73 -4.35
C GLU A 233 -14.05 20.57 -3.42
N ASN A 234 -15.36 20.57 -3.67
CA ASN A 234 -16.34 21.33 -2.89
C ASN A 234 -17.30 20.42 -2.09
N GLU A 235 -17.09 19.10 -2.10
CA GLU A 235 -17.95 18.15 -1.38
C GLU A 235 -17.46 17.94 0.06
N PRO A 236 -18.30 18.18 1.08
CA PRO A 236 -17.87 18.13 2.48
C PRO A 236 -17.55 16.72 2.99
N ASN A 237 -18.05 15.68 2.33
CA ASN A 237 -17.77 14.27 2.62
C ASN A 237 -16.59 13.71 1.81
N ALA A 238 -15.92 14.54 0.99
CA ALA A 238 -14.75 14.16 0.22
C ALA A 238 -13.46 14.65 0.90
N THR A 239 -12.50 13.74 1.08
CA THR A 239 -11.13 14.05 1.52
C THR A 239 -10.20 13.88 0.33
N LEU A 240 -9.58 14.97 -0.13
CA LEU A 240 -8.61 14.94 -1.23
C LEU A 240 -7.20 14.94 -0.65
N ARG A 241 -6.38 13.97 -1.07
CA ARG A 241 -5.01 13.80 -0.62
C ARG A 241 -4.05 13.76 -1.80
N CYS A 242 -3.22 14.80 -1.94
CA CYS A 242 -2.05 14.75 -2.81
C CYS A 242 -1.03 13.73 -2.27
N LYS A 243 -0.47 12.91 -3.15
CA LYS A 243 0.64 12.00 -2.87
C LYS A 243 1.79 12.19 -3.86
N GLY A 244 3.03 12.13 -3.36
CA GLY A 244 4.24 12.22 -4.19
C GLY A 244 4.92 10.88 -4.41
N CYS A 245 4.16 9.78 -4.39
CA CYS A 245 4.63 8.43 -4.64
C CYS A 245 3.50 7.53 -5.15
N ILE A 246 3.82 6.39 -5.76
CA ILE A 246 2.87 5.38 -6.24
C ILE A 246 1.85 4.98 -5.16
N ASP A 247 2.32 4.55 -3.99
CA ASP A 247 1.46 3.97 -2.95
C ASP A 247 0.67 5.05 -2.20
N GLY A 248 -0.66 5.00 -2.29
CA GLY A 248 -1.55 5.96 -1.64
C GLY A 248 -1.61 5.88 -0.11
N PHE A 249 -1.32 4.72 0.48
CA PHE A 249 -1.24 4.56 1.93
C PHE A 249 0.03 5.23 2.45
N LEU A 250 1.18 5.01 1.78
CA LEU A 250 2.43 5.70 2.09
C LEU A 250 2.34 7.21 1.84
N GLY A 251 1.70 7.62 0.74
CA GLY A 251 1.44 9.02 0.42
C GLY A 251 0.50 9.74 1.39
N SER A 252 -0.20 8.99 2.25
CA SER A 252 -1.09 9.54 3.27
C SER A 252 -0.41 9.80 4.62
N PHE A 253 0.89 9.52 4.76
CA PHE A 253 1.62 9.91 5.96
C PHE A 253 1.88 11.41 6.02
N GLU A 254 1.80 11.94 7.23
CA GLU A 254 2.21 13.30 7.58
C GLU A 254 3.60 13.31 8.22
N LYS A 255 4.19 14.51 8.29
CA LYS A 255 5.53 14.72 8.89
C LYS A 255 5.59 14.34 10.37
N ASP A 256 4.47 14.37 11.07
CA ASP A 256 4.36 13.99 12.48
C ASP A 256 4.17 12.47 12.68
N GLY A 257 4.13 11.68 11.61
CA GLY A 257 3.94 10.24 11.62
C GLY A 257 2.48 9.78 11.68
N SER A 258 1.51 10.71 11.74
CA SER A 258 0.10 10.37 11.54
C SER A 258 -0.17 9.96 10.08
N ASN A 259 -1.31 9.32 9.84
CA ASN A 259 -1.71 8.90 8.51
C ASN A 259 -3.17 9.27 8.25
N VAL A 260 -3.38 10.16 7.29
CA VAL A 260 -4.69 10.76 6.99
C VAL A 260 -5.72 9.71 6.57
N PHE A 261 -5.30 8.67 5.84
CA PHE A 261 -6.18 7.58 5.44
C PHE A 261 -6.61 6.74 6.65
N VAL A 262 -5.69 6.46 7.57
CA VAL A 262 -5.99 5.75 8.84
C VAL A 262 -7.02 6.54 9.66
N ASP A 263 -6.81 7.84 9.79
CA ASP A 263 -7.72 8.70 10.56
C ASP A 263 -9.09 8.82 9.87
N TRP A 264 -9.12 8.88 8.54
CA TRP A 264 -10.34 8.88 7.75
C TRP A 264 -11.15 7.58 7.92
N VAL A 265 -10.50 6.41 7.90
CA VAL A 265 -11.16 5.11 8.17
C VAL A 265 -11.78 5.09 9.55
N LYS A 266 -11.03 5.51 10.58
CA LYS A 266 -11.48 5.53 11.98
C LYS A 266 -12.63 6.50 12.20
N ALA A 267 -12.49 7.75 11.72
CA ALA A 267 -13.47 8.81 11.95
C ALA A 267 -14.83 8.51 11.31
N ASN A 268 -14.85 7.75 10.22
CA ASN A 268 -16.06 7.37 9.50
C ASN A 268 -16.55 5.95 9.83
N GLU A 269 -15.89 5.25 10.76
CA GLU A 269 -16.18 3.86 11.16
C GLU A 269 -16.27 2.91 9.96
N ILE A 270 -15.36 3.07 8.99
CA ILE A 270 -15.41 2.36 7.72
C ILE A 270 -15.03 0.89 7.91
N LYS A 271 -15.95 0.01 7.53
CA LYS A 271 -15.79 -1.45 7.57
C LYS A 271 -15.38 -2.03 6.22
N ALA A 272 -15.71 -1.36 5.12
CA ALA A 272 -15.30 -1.77 3.79
C ALA A 272 -14.83 -0.55 2.98
N ILE A 273 -13.79 -0.71 2.17
CA ILE A 273 -13.44 0.28 1.17
C ILE A 273 -13.70 -0.28 -0.23
N LEU A 274 -14.36 0.52 -1.08
CA LEU A 274 -14.53 0.27 -2.50
C LEU A 274 -13.49 1.10 -3.25
N VAL A 275 -12.56 0.45 -3.93
CA VAL A 275 -11.42 1.06 -4.60
C VAL A 275 -11.65 1.06 -6.11
N VAL A 276 -11.49 2.24 -6.70
CA VAL A 276 -11.56 2.51 -8.15
C VAL A 276 -10.42 3.44 -8.54
N GLY A 277 -9.97 3.40 -9.79
CA GLY A 277 -8.96 4.32 -10.31
C GLY A 277 -7.91 3.68 -11.23
N ILE A 278 -6.72 4.28 -11.25
CA ILE A 278 -5.65 3.97 -12.20
C ILE A 278 -4.28 4.11 -11.50
N CYS A 279 -3.26 3.31 -11.80
CA CYS A 279 -3.28 2.09 -12.61
C CYS A 279 -3.64 0.86 -11.76
N THR A 280 -4.42 -0.06 -12.35
CA THR A 280 -4.92 -1.28 -11.69
C THR A 280 -3.79 -2.09 -11.04
N ASP A 281 -2.67 -2.21 -11.74
CA ASP A 281 -1.51 -3.03 -11.37
C ASP A 281 -0.33 -2.21 -10.78
N VAL A 282 -0.52 -0.90 -10.60
CA VAL A 282 0.49 0.01 -10.01
C VAL A 282 -0.10 0.73 -8.80
N CYS A 283 -0.59 1.96 -8.93
CA CYS A 283 -1.09 2.75 -7.80
C CYS A 283 -2.26 2.10 -7.06
N VAL A 284 -3.22 1.50 -7.78
CA VAL A 284 -4.35 0.78 -7.19
C VAL A 284 -3.85 -0.45 -6.44
N LEU A 285 -3.01 -1.27 -7.09
CA LEU A 285 -2.49 -2.51 -6.48
C LEU A 285 -1.64 -2.22 -5.24
N ASP A 286 -0.72 -1.26 -5.31
CA ASP A 286 0.15 -0.89 -4.19
C ASP A 286 -0.68 -0.36 -3.01
N PHE A 287 -1.61 0.56 -3.27
CA PHE A 287 -2.53 1.04 -2.24
C PHE A 287 -3.32 -0.11 -1.60
N VAL A 288 -3.88 -1.02 -2.40
CA VAL A 288 -4.64 -2.18 -1.92
C VAL A 288 -3.75 -3.10 -1.07
N CYS A 289 -2.54 -3.40 -1.52
CA CYS A 289 -1.57 -4.23 -0.79
C CYS A 289 -1.21 -3.62 0.57
N SER A 290 -0.94 -2.32 0.60
CA SER A 290 -0.58 -1.59 1.82
C SER A 290 -1.77 -1.44 2.76
N ALA A 291 -2.96 -1.14 2.25
CA ALA A 291 -4.18 -1.09 3.05
C ALA A 291 -4.49 -2.45 3.70
N LEU A 292 -4.41 -3.55 2.94
CA LEU A 292 -4.58 -4.91 3.48
C LEU A 292 -3.52 -5.23 4.54
N SER A 293 -2.26 -4.88 4.30
CA SER A 293 -1.16 -5.11 5.25
C SER A 293 -1.35 -4.30 6.53
N ALA A 294 -1.71 -3.03 6.41
CA ALA A 294 -1.99 -2.14 7.54
C ALA A 294 -3.20 -2.62 8.35
N ARG A 295 -4.27 -3.08 7.68
CA ARG A 295 -5.44 -3.72 8.31
C ARG A 295 -5.01 -4.94 9.13
N ASN A 296 -4.24 -5.86 8.51
CA ASN A 296 -3.76 -7.08 9.18
C ASN A 296 -2.84 -6.78 10.38
N ARG A 297 -2.14 -5.63 10.35
CA ARG A 297 -1.32 -5.14 11.45
C ARG A 297 -2.10 -4.42 12.55
N GLY A 298 -3.41 -4.23 12.38
CA GLY A 298 -4.30 -3.54 13.33
C GLY A 298 -4.23 -2.01 13.26
N LEU A 299 -3.72 -1.45 12.15
CA LEU A 299 -3.62 0.02 11.97
C LEU A 299 -4.92 0.65 11.46
N LEU A 300 -5.78 -0.13 10.81
CA LEU A 300 -7.03 0.33 10.17
C LEU A 300 -8.32 -0.20 10.83
N PRO A 301 -8.49 -0.26 12.17
CA PRO A 301 -9.80 -0.65 12.72
C PRO A 301 -10.87 0.41 12.38
N PRO A 302 -12.12 0.05 12.03
CA PRO A 302 -12.71 -1.29 12.01
C PRO A 302 -12.73 -1.95 10.62
N LEU A 303 -11.80 -1.60 9.72
CA LEU A 303 -11.79 -2.10 8.34
C LEU A 303 -11.71 -3.64 8.30
N GLU A 304 -12.69 -4.25 7.64
CA GLU A 304 -12.80 -5.67 7.42
C GLU A 304 -12.45 -6.00 5.96
N ASP A 305 -13.02 -5.27 5.00
CA ASP A 305 -12.92 -5.59 3.58
C ASP A 305 -12.25 -4.49 2.74
N VAL A 306 -11.40 -4.93 1.80
CA VAL A 306 -10.88 -4.09 0.71
C VAL A 306 -11.43 -4.68 -0.59
N ILE A 307 -12.22 -3.89 -1.32
CA ILE A 307 -12.95 -4.31 -2.51
C ILE A 307 -12.41 -3.54 -3.70
N VAL A 308 -11.95 -4.24 -4.73
CA VAL A 308 -11.48 -3.66 -5.99
C VAL A 308 -12.56 -3.86 -7.04
N TYR A 309 -13.10 -2.77 -7.59
CA TYR A 309 -14.09 -2.83 -8.65
C TYR A 309 -13.41 -2.83 -10.01
N SER A 310 -13.42 -3.98 -10.71
CA SER A 310 -12.66 -4.17 -11.94
C SER A 310 -13.03 -3.18 -13.06
N HIS A 311 -14.33 -2.96 -13.31
CA HIS A 311 -14.79 -1.98 -14.30
C HIS A 311 -14.61 -0.52 -13.85
N GLY A 312 -14.45 -0.29 -12.55
CA GLY A 312 -14.01 0.99 -12.00
C GLY A 312 -12.48 1.12 -11.93
N CYS A 313 -11.71 0.22 -12.53
CA CYS A 313 -10.26 0.30 -12.59
C CYS A 313 -9.77 0.26 -14.03
N ALA A 314 -8.68 0.95 -14.32
CA ALA A 314 -8.02 0.92 -15.61
C ALA A 314 -6.51 0.91 -15.46
N THR A 315 -5.79 0.65 -16.55
CA THR A 315 -4.34 0.82 -16.64
C THR A 315 -3.98 1.39 -18.01
N TYR A 316 -2.73 1.78 -18.25
CA TYR A 316 -2.31 2.33 -19.54
C TYR A 316 -1.96 1.23 -20.55
N ASP A 317 -2.08 1.54 -21.85
CA ASP A 317 -1.63 0.65 -22.92
C ASP A 317 -0.30 1.10 -23.51
N PHE A 318 0.71 0.25 -23.34
CA PHE A 318 2.01 0.41 -23.98
C PHE A 318 2.42 -0.91 -24.64
N PRO A 319 1.90 -1.18 -25.86
CA PRO A 319 1.95 -2.51 -26.44
C PRO A 319 3.37 -2.91 -26.85
N VAL A 320 3.61 -4.23 -26.88
CA VAL A 320 4.93 -4.84 -27.16
C VAL A 320 5.60 -4.28 -28.41
N HIS A 321 4.84 -4.11 -29.50
CA HIS A 321 5.37 -3.63 -30.77
C HIS A 321 5.82 -2.16 -30.74
N VAL A 322 5.33 -1.36 -29.79
CA VAL A 322 5.80 0.01 -29.55
C VAL A 322 7.03 -0.03 -28.66
N ALA A 323 6.93 -0.71 -27.51
CA ALA A 323 8.02 -0.84 -26.55
C ALA A 323 9.29 -1.45 -27.16
N SER A 324 9.16 -2.42 -28.08
CA SER A 324 10.29 -3.06 -28.76
C SER A 324 11.15 -2.10 -29.59
N ASN A 325 10.61 -0.95 -29.96
CA ASN A 325 11.33 0.07 -30.73
C ASN A 325 12.02 1.12 -29.85
N ILE A 326 11.83 1.06 -28.52
CA ILE A 326 12.35 2.04 -27.57
C ILE A 326 13.32 1.31 -26.64
N LYS A 327 14.60 1.70 -26.68
CA LYS A 327 15.62 1.06 -25.85
C LYS A 327 15.32 1.26 -24.36
N GLY A 328 15.20 0.17 -23.62
CA GLY A 328 14.94 0.18 -22.17
C GLY A 328 13.46 0.34 -21.80
N ALA A 329 12.57 0.46 -22.77
CA ALA A 329 11.13 0.44 -22.53
C ALA A 329 10.65 -0.96 -22.14
N LEU A 330 9.77 -1.03 -21.14
CA LEU A 330 9.06 -2.25 -20.76
C LEU A 330 7.67 -2.22 -21.39
N ALA A 331 7.28 -3.29 -22.07
CA ALA A 331 5.93 -3.39 -22.61
C ALA A 331 4.93 -3.52 -21.47
N HIS A 332 3.78 -2.89 -21.64
CA HIS A 332 2.67 -2.87 -20.69
C HIS A 332 1.33 -3.00 -21.45
N PRO A 333 1.01 -4.20 -21.98
CA PRO A 333 -0.26 -4.42 -22.68
C PRO A 333 -1.46 -4.33 -21.72
N GLN A 334 -2.35 -3.36 -21.95
CA GLN A 334 -3.38 -2.95 -20.99
C GLN A 334 -4.26 -4.09 -20.48
N GLU A 335 -4.87 -4.88 -21.37
CA GLU A 335 -5.81 -5.94 -20.96
C GLU A 335 -5.12 -7.00 -20.09
N LEU A 336 -3.88 -7.36 -20.44
CA LEU A 336 -3.09 -8.35 -19.70
C LEU A 336 -2.69 -7.80 -18.33
N MET A 337 -2.16 -6.58 -18.27
CA MET A 337 -1.67 -5.99 -17.02
C MET A 337 -2.82 -5.67 -16.07
N HIS A 338 -3.96 -5.22 -16.58
CA HIS A 338 -5.18 -5.08 -15.78
C HIS A 338 -5.60 -6.41 -15.15
N HIS A 339 -5.63 -7.51 -15.93
CA HIS A 339 -5.96 -8.85 -15.42
C HIS A 339 -4.97 -9.33 -14.35
N ILE A 340 -3.67 -9.14 -14.57
CA ILE A 340 -2.63 -9.48 -13.59
C ILE A 340 -2.80 -8.66 -12.31
N GLY A 341 -3.03 -7.35 -12.41
CA GLY A 341 -3.26 -6.49 -11.26
C GLY A 341 -4.44 -6.95 -10.40
N LEU A 342 -5.56 -7.29 -11.03
CA LEU A 342 -6.72 -7.85 -10.33
C LEU A 342 -6.42 -9.20 -9.69
N SER A 343 -5.72 -10.09 -10.39
CA SER A 343 -5.29 -11.40 -9.86
C SER A 343 -4.40 -11.23 -8.62
N MET A 344 -3.42 -10.32 -8.68
CA MET A 344 -2.54 -10.03 -7.56
C MET A 344 -3.31 -9.42 -6.38
N ALA A 345 -4.21 -8.46 -6.62
CA ALA A 345 -5.06 -7.90 -5.58
C ALA A 345 -5.88 -8.99 -4.88
N LYS A 346 -6.51 -9.90 -5.65
CA LYS A 346 -7.25 -11.04 -5.12
C LYS A 346 -6.35 -11.97 -4.30
N GLY A 347 -5.17 -12.31 -4.81
CA GLY A 347 -4.18 -13.14 -4.12
C GLY A 347 -3.64 -12.54 -2.80
N ARG A 348 -3.77 -11.22 -2.61
CA ARG A 348 -3.43 -10.52 -1.36
C ARG A 348 -4.58 -10.49 -0.36
N GLY A 349 -5.78 -10.91 -0.76
CA GLY A 349 -6.98 -10.94 0.09
C GLY A 349 -7.94 -9.77 -0.14
N ALA A 350 -7.83 -9.06 -1.26
CA ALA A 350 -8.90 -8.16 -1.70
C ALA A 350 -10.06 -8.97 -2.29
N LYS A 351 -11.29 -8.46 -2.13
CA LYS A 351 -12.44 -8.91 -2.92
C LYS A 351 -12.36 -8.22 -4.28
N VAL A 352 -12.49 -8.96 -5.38
CA VAL A 352 -12.56 -8.38 -6.72
C VAL A 352 -13.97 -8.54 -7.24
N VAL A 353 -14.57 -7.45 -7.71
CA VAL A 353 -15.97 -7.42 -8.11
C VAL A 353 -16.09 -6.86 -9.52
N SER A 354 -16.96 -7.43 -10.34
CA SER A 354 -17.23 -6.99 -11.72
C SER A 354 -18.48 -6.14 -11.82
N GLU A 355 -19.32 -6.13 -10.80
CA GLU A 355 -20.56 -5.36 -10.79
C GLU A 355 -20.74 -4.72 -9.42
N VAL A 356 -21.07 -3.43 -9.41
CA VAL A 356 -21.51 -2.73 -8.21
C VAL A 356 -22.94 -2.27 -8.43
N SER A 357 -23.86 -2.86 -7.66
CA SER A 357 -25.26 -2.48 -7.60
C SER A 357 -25.54 -1.78 -6.27
N PHE A 358 -26.59 -0.98 -6.20
CA PHE A 358 -26.98 -0.28 -4.98
C PHE A 358 -28.47 -0.43 -4.73
N VAL A 359 -28.85 -0.49 -3.46
CA VAL A 359 -30.25 -0.52 -3.06
C VAL A 359 -30.85 0.85 -3.31
N THR A 360 -31.87 0.93 -4.16
CA THR A 360 -32.70 2.13 -4.30
C THR A 360 -33.68 2.16 -3.14
N GLU A 361 -33.58 3.19 -2.31
CA GLU A 361 -34.51 3.44 -1.18
C GLU A 361 -35.83 4.03 -1.67
#